data_AF-A0A2E1AE93-F1
#
_entry.id   AF-A0A2E1AE93-F1
#
_cell.length_a   1.000
_cell.length_b   1.000
_cell.length_c   1.000
_cell.angle_alpha   90.00
_cell.angle_beta   90.00
_cell.angle_gamma   90.00
#
_symmetry.space_group_name_H-M   'P 1'
#
loop_
_entity.id
_entity.type
_entity.pdbx_description
1 polymer ?
#
loop_
_entity_poly.entity_id
_entity_poly.type
_entity_poly.pdbx_seq_one_letter_code
_entity_poly.pdbx_strand_id
1 'polypeptide(L)'
;MTDTSFDQNPKPHRPFGVSLAILLSLMIFVLIPMVLVVFFVASNDVFYRIESQAMAGVDINGMDPQSFIVASIVAAVVLVLGLAAWRVRSEWIRRFYSASVLIAGILATAALVLSVQTGSDLQNGIDSMTQAARDNVAIFVIVIVAVTAFIVWMMQRWSAKAFYRGHYTEEDFIRIQKTYEDA
;
A
#
# COMPACT_ATOMS: atom_id res chain seq x y z
N MET A 1 -45.72 27.12 -13.33
CA MET A 1 -44.53 27.32 -14.20
C MET A 1 -43.33 27.37 -13.27
N THR A 2 -42.86 26.20 -12.85
CA THR A 2 -41.73 25.46 -13.44
C THR A 2 -40.41 26.17 -13.14
N ASP A 3 -39.94 25.96 -11.91
CA ASP A 3 -38.51 26.00 -11.64
C ASP A 3 -38.15 24.76 -10.79
N THR A 4 -38.35 23.59 -11.40
CA THR A 4 -37.70 22.35 -10.96
C THR A 4 -36.43 22.18 -11.79
N SER A 5 -35.58 23.21 -11.84
CA SER A 5 -34.18 23.02 -12.19
C SER A 5 -33.54 22.24 -11.05
N PHE A 6 -33.88 20.96 -10.94
CA PHE A 6 -33.06 20.01 -10.22
C PHE A 6 -31.65 20.24 -10.73
N ASP A 7 -30.74 20.43 -9.81
CA ASP A 7 -29.30 20.35 -10.06
C ASP A 7 -29.06 18.89 -10.49
N GLN A 8 -29.35 18.57 -11.77
CA GLN A 8 -29.70 17.24 -12.27
C GLN A 8 -28.53 16.24 -12.29
N ASN A 9 -27.41 16.59 -11.67
CA ASN A 9 -26.29 15.69 -11.52
C ASN A 9 -25.78 15.71 -10.08
N PRO A 10 -26.43 14.96 -9.16
CA PRO A 10 -25.96 14.85 -7.78
C PRO A 10 -24.49 14.44 -7.78
N LYS A 11 -23.64 15.23 -7.13
CA LYS A 11 -22.21 14.95 -7.07
C LYS A 11 -22.01 13.61 -6.32
N PRO A 12 -21.27 12.65 -6.89
CA PRO A 12 -21.05 11.37 -6.24
C PRO A 12 -20.31 11.56 -4.91
N HIS A 13 -20.87 10.98 -3.86
CA HIS A 13 -20.20 10.90 -2.55
C HIS A 13 -18.97 10.00 -2.64
N ARG A 14 -18.01 10.20 -1.74
CA ARG A 14 -16.83 9.32 -1.69
C ARG A 14 -17.28 7.91 -1.26
N PRO A 15 -17.06 6.87 -2.07
CA PRO A 15 -17.39 5.52 -1.66
C PRO A 15 -16.46 5.09 -0.53
N PHE A 16 -17.04 4.56 0.55
CA PHE A 16 -16.30 4.06 1.73
C PHE A 16 -15.16 3.12 1.32
N GLY A 17 -15.40 2.29 0.31
CA GLY A 17 -14.44 1.37 -0.24
C GLY A 17 -13.16 2.01 -0.80
N VAL A 18 -13.24 3.20 -1.40
CA VAL A 18 -12.06 3.92 -1.89
C VAL A 18 -11.26 4.49 -0.73
N SER A 19 -11.93 5.05 0.29
CA SER A 19 -11.25 5.52 1.50
C SER A 19 -10.49 4.38 2.19
N LEU A 20 -11.14 3.21 2.32
CA LEU A 20 -10.54 2.02 2.93
C LEU A 20 -9.34 1.51 2.13
N ALA A 21 -9.47 1.45 0.79
CA ALA A 21 -8.38 1.03 -0.09
C ALA A 21 -7.17 1.98 -0.01
N ILE A 22 -7.41 3.29 0.07
CA ILE A 22 -6.33 4.28 0.25
C ILE A 22 -5.66 4.09 1.59
N LEU A 23 -6.43 4.02 2.68
CA LEU A 23 -5.88 3.87 4.03
C LEU A 23 -5.08 2.57 4.17
N LEU A 24 -5.60 1.44 3.68
CA LEU A 24 -4.88 0.17 3.69
C LEU A 24 -3.56 0.23 2.90
N SER A 25 -3.55 0.88 1.74
CA SER A 25 -2.32 1.04 0.97
C SER A 25 -1.28 1.86 1.73
N LEU A 26 -1.69 2.93 2.42
CA LEU A 26 -0.80 3.80 3.16
C LEU A 26 -0.24 3.07 4.38
N MET A 27 -1.06 2.24 5.04
CA MET A 27 -0.57 1.42 6.14
C MET A 27 0.48 0.39 5.68
N ILE A 28 0.21 -0.32 4.59
CA ILE A 28 1.07 -1.44 4.15
C ILE A 28 2.32 -0.96 3.40
N PHE A 29 2.18 0.00 2.49
CA PHE A 29 3.27 0.39 1.60
C PHE A 29 4.02 1.65 2.05
N VAL A 30 3.49 2.37 3.05
CA VAL A 30 4.15 3.58 3.57
C VAL A 30 4.48 3.42 5.05
N LEU A 31 3.47 3.19 5.90
CA LEU A 31 3.66 3.19 7.35
C LEU A 31 4.58 2.06 7.80
N ILE A 32 4.30 0.81 7.42
CA ILE A 32 5.10 -0.34 7.82
C ILE A 32 6.57 -0.20 7.35
N PRO A 33 6.87 0.05 6.06
CA PRO A 33 8.24 0.23 5.60
C PRO A 33 8.95 1.38 6.30
N MET A 34 8.28 2.51 6.52
CA MET A 34 8.89 3.67 7.20
C MET A 34 9.20 3.37 8.66
N VAL A 35 8.32 2.65 9.37
CA VAL A 35 8.60 2.19 10.75
C VAL A 35 9.82 1.26 10.77
N LEU A 36 9.93 0.35 9.80
CA LEU A 36 11.10 -0.53 9.69
C LEU A 36 12.39 0.25 9.39
N VAL A 37 12.35 1.23 8.48
CA VAL A 37 13.49 2.11 8.18
C VAL A 37 13.91 2.87 9.44
N VAL A 38 12.95 3.50 10.15
CA VAL A 38 13.24 4.25 11.38
C VAL A 38 13.81 3.35 12.46
N PHE A 39 13.22 2.17 12.66
CA PHE A 39 13.72 1.18 13.62
C PHE A 39 15.15 0.74 13.29
N PHE A 40 15.44 0.47 12.02
CA PHE A 40 16.76 0.08 11.55
C PHE A 40 17.79 1.19 11.77
N VAL A 41 17.48 2.43 11.35
CA VAL A 41 18.37 3.59 11.52
C VAL A 41 18.60 3.89 13.00
N ALA A 42 17.55 3.88 13.82
CA ALA A 42 17.66 4.12 15.26
C ALA A 42 18.50 3.05 15.96
N SER A 43 18.32 1.78 15.57
CA SER A 43 19.11 0.67 16.10
C SER A 43 20.59 0.85 15.74
N ASN A 44 20.90 1.21 14.50
CA ASN A 44 22.28 1.38 14.05
C ASN A 44 23.01 2.51 14.80
N ASP A 45 22.34 3.65 15.09
CA ASP A 45 22.96 4.73 15.89
C ASP A 45 23.24 4.29 17.34
N VAL A 46 22.37 3.48 17.94
CA VAL A 46 22.59 2.91 19.28
C VAL A 46 23.76 1.92 19.26
N PHE A 47 23.86 1.06 18.25
CA PHE A 47 24.96 0.10 18.11
C PHE A 47 26.30 0.74 17.78
N TYR A 48 26.32 1.87 17.06
CA TYR A 48 27.56 2.61 16.83
C TYR A 48 28.12 3.24 18.11
N ARG A 49 27.27 3.53 19.10
CA ARG A 49 27.66 4.11 20.39
C ARG A 49 28.11 3.06 21.41
N ILE A 50 27.68 1.81 21.26
CA ILE A 50 28.05 0.70 22.13
C ILE A 50 29.06 -0.13 21.35
N GLU A 51 30.34 0.06 21.63
CA GLU A 51 31.54 -0.44 20.92
C GLU A 51 31.62 -1.97 20.71
N SER A 52 30.58 -2.74 21.05
CA SER A 52 30.48 -4.18 20.84
C SER A 52 29.29 -4.53 19.93
N GLN A 53 29.48 -4.43 18.61
CA GLN A 53 28.56 -5.02 17.62
C GLN A 53 28.34 -6.53 17.85
N ALA A 54 29.24 -7.20 18.58
CA ALA A 54 29.18 -8.63 18.89
C ALA A 54 28.22 -9.02 20.03
N MET A 55 27.76 -8.09 20.88
CA MET A 55 26.94 -8.47 22.06
C MET A 55 25.43 -8.57 21.79
N ALA A 56 24.94 -8.08 20.66
CA ALA A 56 23.50 -8.04 20.40
C ALA A 56 22.97 -9.20 19.54
N GLY A 57 23.85 -10.04 18.97
CA GLY A 57 23.42 -11.20 18.17
C GLY A 57 22.63 -10.85 16.90
N VAL A 58 22.59 -9.57 16.50
CA VAL A 58 21.94 -9.11 15.28
C VAL A 58 23.02 -8.49 14.40
N ASP A 59 23.41 -9.20 13.34
CA ASP A 59 24.27 -8.63 12.30
C ASP A 59 23.41 -7.76 11.37
N ILE A 60 23.46 -6.46 11.60
CA ILE A 60 22.70 -5.45 10.87
C ILE A 60 23.41 -5.08 9.55
N ASN A 61 24.66 -5.53 9.34
CA ASN A 61 25.45 -5.21 8.13
C ASN A 61 24.98 -5.98 6.88
N GLY A 62 24.10 -6.97 7.01
CA GLY A 62 23.60 -7.77 5.89
C GLY A 62 22.56 -7.08 5.00
N MET A 63 22.02 -5.92 5.40
CA MET A 63 21.02 -5.21 4.58
C MET A 63 21.67 -4.14 3.71
N ASP A 64 21.50 -4.29 2.40
CA ASP A 64 21.98 -3.34 1.39
C ASP A 64 21.32 -1.95 1.58
N PRO A 65 22.10 -0.89 1.86
CA PRO A 65 21.59 0.48 1.99
C PRO A 65 20.78 0.95 0.79
N GLN A 66 21.07 0.45 -0.42
CA GLN A 66 20.31 0.83 -1.62
C GLN A 66 18.86 0.36 -1.54
N SER A 67 18.60 -0.79 -0.92
CA SER A 67 17.24 -1.31 -0.74
C SER A 67 16.38 -0.39 0.11
N PHE A 68 16.95 0.22 1.17
CA PHE A 68 16.23 1.19 2.00
C PHE A 68 15.93 2.50 1.26
N ILE A 69 16.86 2.97 0.42
CA ILE A 69 16.65 4.16 -0.41
C ILE A 69 15.49 3.92 -1.39
N VAL A 70 15.52 2.78 -2.08
CA VAL A 70 14.45 2.41 -3.03
C VAL A 70 13.11 2.28 -2.30
N ALA A 71 13.06 1.59 -1.16
CA ALA A 71 11.84 1.47 -0.36
C ALA A 71 11.29 2.83 0.09
N SER A 72 12.17 3.75 0.51
CA SER A 72 11.79 5.10 0.93
C SER A 72 11.23 5.93 -0.22
N ILE A 73 11.83 5.83 -1.41
CA ILE A 73 11.33 6.51 -2.62
C ILE A 73 9.96 5.96 -3.00
N VAL A 74 9.78 4.63 -3.02
CA VAL A 74 8.49 4.00 -3.32
C VAL A 74 7.42 4.42 -2.32
N ALA A 75 7.74 4.40 -1.02
CA ALA A 75 6.84 4.84 0.04
C ALA A 75 6.43 6.33 -0.14
N ALA A 76 7.39 7.21 -0.45
CA ALA A 76 7.11 8.62 -0.70
C ALA A 76 6.20 8.83 -1.92
N VAL A 77 6.44 8.11 -3.03
CA VAL A 77 5.60 8.17 -4.24
C VAL A 77 4.17 7.70 -3.93
N VAL A 78 4.02 6.56 -3.26
CA VAL A 78 2.70 6.01 -2.88
C VAL A 78 1.99 6.97 -1.93
N LEU A 79 2.70 7.59 -0.98
CA LEU A 79 2.14 8.58 -0.08
C LEU A 79 1.59 9.81 -0.83
N VAL A 80 2.39 10.39 -1.72
CA VAL A 80 1.97 11.56 -2.51
C VAL A 80 0.77 11.22 -3.38
N LEU A 81 0.80 10.07 -4.07
CA LEU A 81 -0.33 9.62 -4.90
C LEU A 81 -1.56 9.27 -4.06
N GLY A 82 -1.39 8.71 -2.87
CA GLY A 82 -2.47 8.41 -1.93
C GLY A 82 -3.14 9.68 -1.41
N LEU A 83 -2.37 10.70 -1.04
CA LEU A 83 -2.89 12.01 -0.65
C LEU A 83 -3.55 12.73 -1.83
N ALA A 84 -2.97 12.64 -3.03
CA ALA A 84 -3.56 13.19 -4.24
C ALA A 84 -4.89 12.49 -4.58
N ALA A 85 -4.95 11.16 -4.51
CA ALA A 85 -6.19 10.38 -4.67
C ALA A 85 -7.22 10.71 -3.58
N TRP A 86 -6.76 11.06 -2.38
CA TRP A 86 -7.61 11.52 -1.30
C TRP A 86 -8.13 12.95 -1.48
N ARG A 87 -7.53 13.80 -2.31
CA ARG A 87 -8.01 15.18 -2.47
C ARG A 87 -8.63 15.46 -3.83
N VAL A 88 -8.08 14.87 -4.89
CA VAL A 88 -8.38 15.23 -6.27
C VAL A 88 -9.27 14.19 -6.93
N ARG A 89 -10.38 14.64 -7.52
CA ARG A 89 -11.35 13.81 -8.25
C ARG A 89 -11.00 13.78 -9.73
N SER A 90 -9.88 13.14 -10.08
CA SER A 90 -9.42 13.00 -11.46
C SER A 90 -9.23 11.53 -11.83
N GLU A 91 -9.72 11.13 -13.00
CA GLU A 91 -9.55 9.77 -13.52
C GLU A 91 -8.07 9.39 -13.70
N TRP A 92 -7.22 10.35 -14.05
CA TRP A 92 -5.80 10.12 -14.23
C TRP A 92 -5.13 9.70 -12.92
N ILE A 93 -5.48 10.37 -11.82
CA ILE A 93 -4.94 10.07 -10.49
C ILE A 93 -5.35 8.66 -10.05
N ARG A 94 -6.59 8.24 -10.36
CA ARG A 94 -7.02 6.86 -10.11
C ARG A 94 -6.12 5.84 -10.81
N ARG A 95 -5.76 6.07 -12.08
CA ARG A 95 -4.90 5.17 -12.87
C ARG A 95 -3.47 5.15 -12.33
N PHE A 96 -2.88 6.32 -12.10
CA PHE A 96 -1.52 6.43 -11.56
C PHE A 96 -1.40 5.83 -10.17
N TYR A 97 -2.36 6.10 -9.30
CA TYR A 97 -2.40 5.51 -7.97
C TYR A 97 -2.52 3.97 -8.04
N SER A 98 -3.44 3.44 -8.85
CA SER A 98 -3.59 1.98 -9.00
C SER A 98 -2.31 1.33 -9.56
N ALA A 99 -1.67 1.95 -10.55
CA ALA A 99 -0.40 1.49 -11.09
C ALA A 99 0.73 1.54 -10.05
N SER A 100 0.80 2.61 -9.25
CA SER A 100 1.81 2.75 -8.19
C SER A 100 1.66 1.69 -7.11
N VAL A 101 0.43 1.38 -6.69
CA VAL A 101 0.17 0.31 -5.70
C VAL A 101 0.54 -1.05 -6.27
N LEU A 102 0.26 -1.29 -7.55
CA LEU A 102 0.63 -2.54 -8.21
C LEU A 102 2.16 -2.71 -8.31
N ILE A 103 2.88 -1.64 -8.69
CA ILE A 103 4.35 -1.63 -8.71
C ILE A 103 4.90 -1.84 -7.30
N ALA A 104 4.38 -1.13 -6.29
CA ALA A 104 4.79 -1.30 -4.90
C ALA A 104 4.56 -2.73 -4.39
N GLY A 105 3.42 -3.34 -4.73
CA GLY A 105 3.12 -4.73 -4.40
C GLY A 105 4.12 -5.70 -5.03
N ILE A 106 4.44 -5.55 -6.31
CA ILE A 106 5.44 -6.38 -7.00
C ILE A 106 6.81 -6.23 -6.35
N LEU A 107 7.26 -5.00 -6.09
CA LEU A 107 8.56 -4.74 -5.47
C LEU A 107 8.62 -5.32 -4.05
N ALA A 108 7.56 -5.15 -3.25
CA ALA A 108 7.49 -5.71 -1.90
C ALA A 108 7.53 -7.24 -1.91
N THR A 109 6.78 -7.90 -2.80
CA THR A 109 6.83 -9.35 -2.97
C THR A 109 8.21 -9.83 -3.44
N ALA A 110 8.82 -9.15 -4.42
CA ALA A 110 10.15 -9.49 -4.91
C ALA A 110 11.20 -9.36 -3.80
N ALA A 111 11.17 -8.27 -3.02
CA ALA A 111 12.07 -8.07 -1.89
C ALA A 111 11.94 -9.20 -0.85
N LEU A 112 10.71 -9.61 -0.50
CA LEU A 112 10.48 -10.71 0.42
C LEU A 112 11.02 -12.05 -0.12
N VAL A 113 10.77 -12.36 -1.39
CA VAL A 113 11.26 -13.61 -2.00
C VAL A 113 12.79 -13.64 -2.04
N LEU A 114 13.43 -12.52 -2.41
CA LEU A 114 14.88 -12.40 -2.42
C LEU A 114 15.49 -12.52 -1.02
N SER A 115 14.81 -12.02 0.02
CA SER A 115 15.28 -12.14 1.41
C SER A 115 15.33 -13.59 1.92
N VAL A 116 14.50 -14.49 1.35
CA VAL A 116 14.53 -15.92 1.68
C VAL A 116 15.64 -16.64 0.94
N GLN A 117 15.88 -16.28 -0.32
CA GLN A 117 16.89 -16.92 -1.17
C GLN A 117 18.32 -16.62 -0.70
N THR A 118 18.53 -15.47 -0.09
CA THR A 118 19.87 -14.98 0.28
C THR A 118 20.50 -15.68 1.47
N GLY A 119 19.86 -16.67 2.12
CA GLY A 119 20.50 -17.62 3.06
C GLY A 119 21.28 -16.95 4.22
N SER A 120 20.76 -16.99 5.45
CA SER A 120 21.49 -16.48 6.61
C SER A 120 22.74 -17.35 6.78
N ASP A 121 23.92 -16.78 6.55
CA ASP A 121 25.18 -17.48 6.80
C ASP A 121 25.15 -18.01 8.23
N LEU A 122 25.29 -19.33 8.39
CA LEU A 122 25.27 -20.00 9.70
C LEU A 122 26.32 -19.46 10.67
N GLN A 123 27.31 -18.70 10.18
CA GLN A 123 28.35 -18.06 10.97
C GLN A 123 27.83 -16.95 11.89
N ASN A 124 26.69 -16.32 11.59
CA ASN A 124 26.20 -15.16 12.36
C ASN A 124 25.22 -15.51 13.49
N GLY A 125 25.03 -16.80 13.79
CA GLY A 125 24.05 -17.27 14.77
C GLY A 125 22.64 -17.33 14.19
N ILE A 126 21.83 -18.27 14.69
CA ILE A 126 20.44 -18.42 14.27
C ILE A 126 19.61 -17.43 15.07
N ASP A 127 19.30 -16.28 14.49
CA ASP A 127 18.30 -15.38 15.03
C ASP A 127 16.91 -16.02 14.87
N SER A 128 16.26 -16.32 16.00
CA SER A 128 14.92 -16.90 16.05
C SER A 128 13.87 -16.04 15.34
N MET A 129 14.10 -14.72 15.27
CA MET A 129 13.23 -13.80 14.55
C MET A 129 13.35 -13.97 13.03
N THR A 130 14.55 -14.20 12.52
CA THR A 130 14.78 -14.42 11.08
C THR A 130 14.20 -15.76 10.63
N GLN A 131 14.30 -16.79 11.47
CA GLN A 131 13.69 -18.09 11.18
C GLN A 131 12.15 -18.01 11.18
N ALA A 132 11.56 -17.35 12.17
CA ALA A 132 10.12 -17.09 12.17
C ALA A 132 9.67 -16.28 10.95
N ALA A 133 10.44 -15.27 10.52
CA ALA A 133 10.13 -14.51 9.32
C ALA A 133 10.16 -15.39 8.06
N ARG A 134 11.16 -16.28 7.93
CA ARG A 134 11.26 -17.25 6.82
C ARG A 134 10.07 -18.18 6.76
N ASP A 135 9.68 -18.74 7.90
CA ASP A 135 8.54 -19.67 8.00
C ASP A 135 7.21 -18.99 7.63
N ASN A 136 7.12 -17.67 7.84
CA ASN A 136 5.92 -16.88 7.55
C ASN A 136 5.96 -16.13 6.21
N VAL A 137 7.04 -16.19 5.42
CA VAL A 137 7.13 -15.42 4.16
C VAL A 137 6.00 -15.76 3.20
N ALA A 138 5.60 -17.03 3.09
CA ALA A 138 4.49 -17.43 2.22
C ALA A 138 3.19 -16.71 2.62
N ILE A 139 2.91 -16.60 3.92
CA ILE A 139 1.73 -15.89 4.45
C ILE A 139 1.83 -14.41 4.11
N PHE A 140 2.97 -13.77 4.34
CA PHE A 140 3.16 -12.35 4.00
C PHE A 140 3.00 -12.07 2.51
N VAL A 141 3.55 -12.93 1.65
CA VAL A 141 3.38 -12.81 0.19
C VAL A 141 1.91 -12.92 -0.20
N ILE A 142 1.18 -13.91 0.33
CA ILE A 142 -0.26 -14.05 0.09
C ILE A 142 -1.01 -12.79 0.53
N VAL A 143 -0.71 -12.27 1.72
CA VAL A 143 -1.36 -11.05 2.25
C VAL A 143 -1.07 -9.84 1.37
N ILE A 144 0.19 -9.60 0.98
CA ILE A 144 0.56 -8.47 0.12
C ILE A 144 -0.13 -8.56 -1.23
N VAL A 145 -0.13 -9.74 -1.86
CA VAL A 145 -0.78 -9.96 -3.15
C VAL A 145 -2.29 -9.77 -3.03
N ALA A 146 -2.91 -10.34 -1.99
CA ALA A 146 -4.35 -10.21 -1.75
C ALA A 146 -4.76 -8.75 -1.51
N VAL A 147 -4.00 -8.00 -0.71
CA VAL A 147 -4.30 -6.59 -0.45
C VAL A 147 -4.05 -5.72 -1.69
N THR A 148 -2.97 -5.96 -2.43
CA THR A 148 -2.70 -5.26 -3.70
C THR A 148 -3.84 -5.49 -4.68
N ALA A 149 -4.25 -6.75 -4.88
CA ALA A 149 -5.37 -7.11 -5.73
C ALA A 149 -6.68 -6.48 -5.26
N PHE A 150 -6.94 -6.50 -3.95
CA PHE A 150 -8.11 -5.85 -3.34
C PHE A 150 -8.14 -4.35 -3.62
N ILE A 151 -7.03 -3.63 -3.43
CA ILE A 151 -6.96 -2.18 -3.69
C ILE A 151 -7.24 -1.87 -5.16
N VAL A 152 -6.58 -2.60 -6.07
CA VAL A 152 -6.77 -2.41 -7.52
C VAL A 152 -8.21 -2.71 -7.91
N TRP A 153 -8.78 -3.81 -7.41
CA TRP A 153 -10.16 -4.19 -7.64
C TRP A 153 -11.13 -3.11 -7.15
N MET A 154 -10.92 -2.58 -5.94
CA MET A 154 -11.74 -1.51 -5.37
C MET A 154 -11.66 -0.22 -6.20
N MET A 155 -10.49 0.13 -6.71
CA MET A 155 -10.29 1.30 -7.58
C MET A 155 -10.91 1.10 -8.98
N GLN A 156 -11.13 -0.13 -9.41
CA GLN A 156 -11.80 -0.46 -10.67
C GLN A 156 -13.33 -0.59 -10.55
N ARG A 157 -13.88 -0.59 -9.33
CA ARG A 157 -15.32 -0.71 -9.10
C ARG A 157 -16.07 0.53 -9.61
N TRP A 158 -17.32 0.33 -10.05
CA TRP A 158 -18.16 1.37 -10.65
C TRP A 158 -18.32 2.61 -9.75
N SER A 159 -18.48 2.41 -8.44
CA SER A 159 -18.62 3.51 -7.48
C SER A 159 -17.37 4.39 -7.41
N ALA A 160 -16.18 3.80 -7.51
CA ALA A 160 -14.93 4.55 -7.62
C ALA A 160 -14.87 5.32 -8.94
N LYS A 161 -15.24 4.68 -10.07
CA LYS A 161 -15.28 5.33 -11.38
C LYS A 161 -16.21 6.55 -11.39
N ALA A 162 -17.40 6.45 -10.81
CA ALA A 162 -18.33 7.58 -10.70
C ALA A 162 -17.72 8.72 -9.84
N PHE A 163 -17.11 8.41 -8.69
CA PHE A 163 -16.45 9.40 -7.84
C PHE A 163 -15.34 10.17 -8.56
N TYR A 164 -14.46 9.47 -9.28
CA TYR A 164 -13.34 10.11 -10.01
C TYR A 164 -13.76 10.80 -11.31
N ARG A 165 -14.93 10.45 -11.89
CA ARG A 165 -15.57 11.20 -12.98
C ARG A 165 -16.21 12.50 -12.50
N GLY A 166 -16.58 12.58 -11.22
CA GLY A 166 -17.23 13.75 -10.63
C GLY A 166 -18.72 13.89 -10.94
N HIS A 167 -19.29 12.96 -11.72
CA HIS A 167 -20.71 12.89 -12.08
C HIS A 167 -21.12 11.42 -12.30
N TYR A 168 -22.41 11.13 -12.19
CA TYR A 168 -22.97 9.82 -12.53
C TYR A 168 -23.30 9.76 -14.02
N THR A 169 -23.06 8.61 -14.65
CA THR A 169 -23.58 8.34 -16.01
C THR A 169 -24.98 7.75 -15.96
N GLU A 170 -25.72 7.79 -17.06
CA GLU A 170 -27.07 7.19 -17.17
C GLU A 170 -27.10 5.73 -16.71
N GLU A 171 -26.08 4.95 -17.10
CA GLU A 171 -25.90 3.57 -16.65
C GLU A 171 -25.77 3.43 -15.12
N ASP A 172 -25.13 4.40 -14.46
CA ASP A 172 -24.96 4.39 -13.00
C ASP A 172 -26.31 4.63 -12.33
N PHE A 173 -27.15 5.52 -12.88
CA PHE A 173 -28.49 5.80 -12.36
C PHE A 173 -29.42 4.58 -12.47
N ILE A 174 -29.46 3.94 -13.64
CA ILE A 174 -30.27 2.73 -13.86
C ILE A 174 -29.90 1.65 -12.85
N ARG A 175 -28.60 1.47 -12.57
CA ARG A 175 -28.12 0.46 -11.64
C ARG A 175 -28.44 0.80 -10.18
N ILE A 176 -28.36 2.08 -9.81
CA ILE A 176 -28.75 2.55 -8.48
C ILE A 176 -30.25 2.30 -8.26
N GLN A 177 -31.09 2.67 -9.24
CA GLN A 177 -32.54 2.46 -9.17
C GLN A 177 -32.87 0.98 -8.98
N LYS A 178 -32.27 0.10 -9.79
CA LYS A 178 -32.44 -1.35 -9.66
C LYS A 178 -32.04 -1.88 -8.27
N THR A 179 -30.97 -1.35 -7.68
CA THR A 179 -30.52 -1.75 -6.35
C THR A 179 -31.55 -1.38 -5.26
N TYR A 180 -32.30 -0.29 -5.44
CA TYR A 180 -33.38 0.09 -4.52
C TYR A 180 -34.68 -0.69 -4.74
N GLU A 181 -34.94 -1.17 -5.96
CA GLU A 181 -36.09 -2.02 -6.26
C GLU A 181 -35.89 -3.45 -5.69
N ASP A 182 -34.65 -3.91 -5.60
CA ASP A 182 -34.29 -5.24 -5.10
C ASP A 182 -34.08 -5.31 -3.56
N ALA A 183 -34.11 -4.17 -2.85
CA ALA A 183 -33.79 -4.05 -1.41
C ALA A 183 -35.04 -3.88 -0.54
#